data_AF-A0A6A2G2D4-F1
#
_entry.id   AF-A0A6A2G2D4-F1
#
_cell.length_a   1.000
_cell.length_b   1.000
_cell.length_c   1.000
_cell.angle_alpha   90.00
_cell.angle_beta   90.00
_cell.angle_gamma   90.00
#
_symmetry.space_group_name_H-M   'P 1'
#
loop_
_entity.id
_entity.type
_entity.pdbx_description
1 polymer ?
#
loop_
_entity_poly.entity_id
_entity_poly.type
_entity_poly.pdbx_seq_one_letter_code
_entity_poly.pdbx_strand_id
1 'polypeptide(L)'
;MEMTMTGIQAMQWAKEISKLPDGCFTIAFFPCSRHRGEASATLTVKERCKWRTQLPEERFSIDSDNFFLFTDADGEPRMCYRILIRYMGFPQDGFKLHKIDWL
;
A
#
# COMPACT_ATOMS: atom_id res chain seq x y z
N MET A 1 23.04 1.11 4.71
CA MET A 1 22.58 1.15 3.31
C MET A 1 21.07 1.20 3.34
N GLU A 2 20.50 2.31 2.90
CA GLU A 2 19.05 2.45 2.74
C GLU A 2 18.66 1.60 1.51
N MET A 3 17.76 0.62 1.68
CA MET A 3 17.31 -0.21 0.56
C MET A 3 16.16 0.51 -0.14
N THR A 4 16.44 1.09 -1.29
CA THR A 4 15.44 1.76 -2.13
C THR A 4 14.84 0.78 -3.14
N MET A 5 13.55 0.93 -3.44
CA MET A 5 12.83 0.16 -4.44
C MET A 5 11.90 1.08 -5.22
N THR A 6 11.80 0.89 -6.54
CA THR A 6 10.88 1.70 -7.36
C THR A 6 9.43 1.40 -7.00
N GLY A 7 8.54 2.39 -7.16
CA GLY A 7 7.12 2.23 -6.92
C GLY A 7 6.50 1.11 -7.74
N ILE A 8 6.91 0.95 -9.01
CA ILE A 8 6.43 -0.12 -9.90
C ILE A 8 6.79 -1.50 -9.33
N GLN A 9 8.05 -1.71 -8.95
CA GLN A 9 8.50 -2.96 -8.34
C GLN A 9 7.76 -3.25 -7.04
N ALA A 10 7.55 -2.23 -6.20
CA ALA A 10 6.83 -2.34 -4.95
C ALA A 10 5.40 -2.83 -5.13
N MET A 11 4.66 -2.24 -6.09
CA MET A 11 3.28 -2.65 -6.38
C MET A 11 3.23 -4.07 -6.93
N GLN A 12 4.18 -4.43 -7.81
CA GLN A 12 4.24 -5.78 -8.37
C GLN A 12 4.50 -6.82 -7.28
N TRP A 13 5.46 -6.58 -6.38
CA TRP A 13 5.74 -7.47 -5.27
C TRP A 13 4.56 -7.59 -4.31
N ALA A 14 3.90 -6.49 -3.98
CA ALA A 14 2.73 -6.51 -3.12
C ALA A 14 1.59 -7.35 -3.73
N LYS A 15 1.39 -7.26 -5.04
CA LYS A 15 0.41 -8.09 -5.77
C LYS A 15 0.80 -9.57 -5.78
N GLU A 16 2.05 -9.89 -6.10
CA GLU A 16 2.50 -11.28 -6.18
C GLU A 16 2.54 -11.96 -4.81
N ILE A 17 3.04 -11.30 -3.77
CA ILE A 17 3.08 -11.88 -2.42
C ILE A 17 1.67 -12.17 -1.91
N SER A 18 0.69 -11.31 -2.22
CA SER A 18 -0.70 -11.47 -1.75
C SER A 18 -1.42 -12.67 -2.38
N LYS A 19 -0.88 -13.29 -3.43
CA LYS A 19 -1.41 -14.53 -4.01
C LYS A 19 -1.08 -15.76 -3.16
N LEU A 20 -0.07 -15.67 -2.30
CA LEU A 20 0.30 -16.77 -1.41
C LEU A 20 -0.70 -16.82 -0.22
N PRO A 21 -1.03 -18.03 0.29
CA PRO A 21 -1.96 -18.17 1.42
C PRO A 21 -1.61 -17.29 2.62
N ASP A 22 -0.33 -17.26 3.00
CA ASP A 22 0.18 -16.47 4.13
C ASP A 22 0.97 -15.23 3.71
N GLY A 23 1.00 -14.93 2.42
CA GLY A 23 1.76 -13.81 1.88
C GLY A 23 1.11 -12.48 2.23
N CYS A 24 1.90 -11.59 2.81
CA CYS A 24 1.47 -10.26 3.22
C CYS A 24 2.64 -9.28 3.12
N PHE A 25 2.34 -7.99 3.25
CA PHE A 25 3.34 -6.92 3.25
C PHE A 25 3.02 -5.88 4.32
N THR A 26 4.02 -5.06 4.63
CA THR A 26 3.86 -3.84 5.43
C THR A 26 3.88 -2.64 4.50
N ILE A 27 3.02 -1.66 4.74
CA ILE A 27 2.94 -0.41 3.97
C ILE A 27 2.96 0.79 4.91
N ALA A 28 3.74 1.81 4.55
CA ALA A 28 3.78 3.08 5.27
C ALA A 28 3.53 4.25 4.31
N PHE A 29 2.55 5.08 4.63
CA PHE A 29 2.08 6.15 3.75
C PHE A 29 1.54 7.35 4.53
N PHE A 30 1.49 8.51 3.88
CA PHE A 30 0.77 9.66 4.41
C PHE A 30 -0.72 9.54 4.06
N PRO A 31 -1.63 9.50 5.06
CA PRO A 31 -3.05 9.34 4.77
C PRO A 31 -3.60 10.64 4.17
N CYS A 32 -4.39 10.48 3.12
CA CYS A 32 -5.07 11.56 2.43
C CYS A 32 -6.41 11.05 1.89
N SER A 33 -7.48 11.77 2.18
CA SER A 33 -8.84 11.50 1.70
C SER A 33 -9.48 12.80 1.24
N ARG A 34 -9.65 12.96 -0.07
CA ARG A 34 -10.34 14.13 -0.64
C ARG A 34 -11.80 14.19 -0.25
N HIS A 35 -12.48 13.05 -0.18
CA HIS A 35 -13.90 12.99 0.21
C HIS A 35 -14.12 13.46 1.65
N ARG A 36 -13.20 13.14 2.56
CA ARG A 36 -13.30 13.54 3.98
C ARG A 36 -12.63 14.89 4.26
N GLY A 37 -11.93 15.48 3.29
CA GLY A 37 -11.13 16.69 3.49
C GLY A 37 -9.94 16.47 4.42
N GLU A 38 -9.44 15.23 4.51
CA GLU A 38 -8.38 14.84 5.45
C GLU A 38 -7.03 14.72 4.72
N ALA A 39 -5.99 15.32 5.28
CA ALA A 39 -4.59 15.10 4.89
C ALA A 39 -3.72 15.18 6.14
N SER A 40 -2.83 14.20 6.33
CA SER A 40 -1.91 14.19 7.47
C SER A 40 -0.46 14.06 7.03
N ALA A 41 0.41 14.82 7.70
CA ALA A 41 1.86 14.67 7.59
C ALA A 41 2.43 13.59 8.53
N THR A 42 1.57 12.91 9.30
CA THR A 42 1.97 11.77 10.13
C THR A 42 1.92 10.49 9.30
N LEU A 43 3.01 9.73 9.31
CA LEU A 43 3.12 8.47 8.58
C LEU A 43 2.25 7.40 9.27
N THR A 44 1.34 6.79 8.51
CA THR A 44 0.56 5.63 8.96
C THR A 44 1.25 4.37 8.49
N VAL A 45 1.48 3.43 9.41
CA VAL A 45 2.02 2.09 9.11
C VAL A 45 0.91 1.07 9.27
N LYS A 46 0.78 0.18 8.29
CA LYS A 46 -0.13 -0.97 8.32
C LYS A 46 0.66 -2.23 8.01
N GLU A 47 0.56 -3.20 8.90
CA GLU A 47 1.25 -4.49 8.79
C GLU A 47 0.27 -5.57 8.33
N ARG A 48 0.83 -6.71 7.88
CA ARG A 48 0.09 -7.90 7.45
C ARG A 48 -0.99 -7.61 6.41
N CYS A 49 -0.73 -6.65 5.52
CA CYS A 49 -1.65 -6.25 4.47
C CYS A 49 -1.64 -7.23 3.29
N LYS A 50 -2.76 -7.28 2.55
CA LYS A 50 -2.86 -8.00 1.27
C LYS A 50 -3.44 -7.10 0.19
N TRP A 51 -2.90 -7.19 -1.01
CA TRP A 51 -3.39 -6.46 -2.18
C TRP A 51 -4.76 -7.02 -2.60
N ARG A 52 -5.64 -6.16 -3.09
CA ARG A 52 -6.95 -6.56 -3.62
C ARG A 52 -7.32 -5.78 -4.86
N THR A 53 -8.30 -6.29 -5.59
CA THR A 53 -9.02 -5.55 -6.64
C THR A 53 -10.08 -4.63 -6.03
N GLN A 54 -10.56 -3.70 -6.85
CA GLN A 54 -11.73 -2.89 -6.53
C GLN A 54 -12.97 -3.78 -6.28
N LEU A 55 -13.75 -3.43 -5.26
CA LEU A 55 -15.03 -4.08 -4.95
C LEU A 55 -16.16 -3.48 -5.81
N PRO A 56 -17.22 -4.24 -6.15
CA PRO A 56 -18.31 -3.76 -7.00
C PRO A 56 -19.00 -2.48 -6.49
N GLU A 57 -19.16 -2.35 -5.17
CA GLU A 57 -19.75 -1.18 -4.52
C GLU A 57 -18.81 0.04 -4.41
N GLU A 58 -17.50 -0.09 -4.68
CA GLU A 58 -16.56 1.04 -4.60
C GLU A 58 -16.74 1.97 -5.81
N ARG A 59 -17.23 3.19 -5.56
CA ARG A 59 -17.32 4.27 -6.55
C ARG A 59 -16.18 5.26 -6.35
N PHE A 60 -15.16 5.22 -7.21
CA PHE A 60 -14.07 6.18 -7.17
C PHE A 60 -14.41 7.43 -7.99
N SER A 61 -14.17 8.62 -7.41
CA SER A 61 -14.34 9.91 -8.09
C SER A 61 -13.12 10.31 -8.93
N ILE A 62 -12.04 9.54 -8.85
CA ILE A 62 -10.82 9.67 -9.66
C ILE A 62 -10.46 8.30 -10.23
N ASP A 63 -9.58 8.28 -11.22
CA ASP A 63 -9.04 7.04 -11.77
C ASP A 63 -8.44 6.16 -10.65
N SER A 64 -8.94 4.93 -10.56
CA SER A 64 -8.58 3.96 -9.52
C SER A 64 -7.12 3.58 -9.58
N ASP A 65 -6.46 3.77 -10.72
CA ASP A 65 -5.02 3.53 -10.91
C ASP A 65 -4.13 4.42 -10.03
N ASN A 66 -4.67 5.53 -9.51
CA ASN A 66 -3.96 6.39 -8.55
C ASN A 66 -3.96 5.84 -7.11
N PHE A 67 -4.87 4.91 -6.83
CA PHE A 67 -4.98 4.28 -5.52
C PHE A 67 -4.29 2.93 -5.48
N PHE A 68 -3.75 2.63 -4.31
CA PHE A 68 -3.33 1.30 -3.94
C PHE A 68 -4.38 0.71 -3.01
N LEU A 69 -5.05 -0.35 -3.47
CA LEU A 69 -6.12 -1.03 -2.75
C LEU A 69 -5.55 -2.25 -2.03
N PHE A 70 -5.87 -2.37 -0.74
CA PHE A 70 -5.41 -3.47 0.10
C PHE A 70 -6.43 -3.79 1.19
N THR A 71 -6.27 -4.93 1.86
CA THR A 71 -6.88 -5.23 3.16
C THR A 71 -5.82 -5.11 4.24
N ASP A 72 -6.18 -4.62 5.42
CA ASP A 72 -5.27 -4.62 6.58
C ASP A 72 -5.32 -5.96 7.34
N ALA A 73 -4.61 -6.02 8.47
CA ALA A 73 -4.51 -7.23 9.31
C ALA A 73 -5.87 -7.72 9.84
N ASP A 74 -6.84 -6.82 9.97
CA ASP A 74 -8.20 -7.12 10.45
C ASP A 74 -9.11 -7.59 9.30
N GLY A 75 -8.59 -7.63 8.07
CA GLY A 75 -9.36 -7.97 6.86
C GLY A 75 -10.14 -6.78 6.29
N GLU A 76 -10.01 -5.59 6.88
CA GLU A 76 -10.78 -4.43 6.48
C GLU A 76 -10.26 -3.85 5.15
N PRO A 77 -11.14 -3.55 4.18
CA PRO A 77 -10.73 -2.93 2.93
C PRO A 77 -10.22 -1.51 3.18
N ARG A 78 -9.00 -1.25 2.72
CA ARG A 78 -8.32 0.04 2.77
C ARG A 78 -7.90 0.48 1.36
N MET A 79 -7.58 1.76 1.26
CA MET A 79 -7.01 2.39 0.08
C MET A 79 -6.10 3.54 0.50
N CYS A 80 -5.06 3.80 -0.28
CA CYS A 80 -4.22 4.98 -0.15
C CYS A 80 -3.73 5.46 -1.51
N TYR A 81 -3.36 6.73 -1.63
CA TYR A 81 -2.74 7.22 -2.86
C TYR A 81 -1.36 6.60 -3.03
N ARG A 82 -1.10 6.00 -4.20
CA ARG A 82 0.18 5.35 -4.51
C ARG A 82 1.37 6.27 -4.28
N ILE A 83 1.29 7.50 -4.81
CA ILE A 83 2.34 8.52 -4.72
C ILE A 83 2.66 8.95 -3.26
N LEU A 84 1.79 8.65 -2.30
CA LEU A 84 1.99 8.98 -0.88
C LEU A 84 2.60 7.83 -0.07
N ILE A 85 2.81 6.66 -0.70
CA ILE A 85 3.53 5.55 -0.08
C ILE A 85 5.01 5.95 0.02
N ARG A 86 5.60 5.74 1.20
CA ARG A 86 6.99 6.08 1.50
C ARG A 86 7.84 4.86 1.77
N TYR A 87 7.26 3.84 2.39
CA TYR A 87 7.97 2.60 2.65
C TYR A 87 7.08 1.38 2.46
N MET A 88 7.68 0.26 2.06
CA MET A 88 7.03 -1.05 2.10
C MET A 88 8.00 -2.11 2.59
N GLY A 89 7.48 -3.12 3.30
CA GLY A 89 8.26 -4.27 3.77
C GLY A 89 7.68 -5.58 3.28
N PHE A 90 8.54 -6.53 2.92
CA PHE A 90 8.15 -7.81 2.34
C PHE A 90 8.80 -8.97 3.11
N PRO A 91 8.19 -10.17 3.11
CA PRO A 91 8.63 -11.27 3.97
C PRO A 91 10.02 -11.81 3.65
N GLN A 92 10.47 -11.67 2.40
CA GLN A 92 11.75 -12.23 1.91
C GLN A 92 12.99 -11.72 2.65
N ASP A 93 12.93 -10.55 3.29
CA ASP A 93 14.03 -9.98 4.06
C ASP A 93 13.67 -9.71 5.53
N GLY A 94 12.56 -10.29 6.00
CA GLY A 94 12.04 -10.09 7.34
C GLY A 94 11.26 -8.78 7.52
N PHE A 95 10.57 -8.31 6.47
CA PHE A 95 9.77 -7.08 6.46
C PHE A 95 10.59 -5.81 6.70
N LYS A 96 11.84 -5.76 6.22
CA LYS A 96 12.60 -4.51 6.31
C LYS A 96 11.92 -3.45 5.44
N LEU A 97 11.84 -2.22 5.96
CA LEU A 97 11.19 -1.12 5.26
C LEU A 97 12.10 -0.62 4.13
N HIS A 98 11.70 -0.90 2.90
CA HIS A 98 12.31 -0.34 1.70
C HIS A 98 11.71 1.04 1.43
N LYS A 99 12.55 2.04 1.19
CA LYS A 99 12.10 3.35 0.74
C LYS A 99 11.57 3.24 -0.68
N ILE A 100 10.37 3.79 -0.92
CA ILE A 100 9.74 3.74 -2.23
C ILE A 100 10.13 4.98 -3.03
N ASP A 101 10.76 4.74 -4.17
CA ASP A 101 11.10 5.77 -5.15
C ASP A 101 10.04 5.84 -6.25
N TRP A 102 9.42 7.01 -6.40
CA TRP A 102 8.36 7.25 -7.36
C TRP A 102 8.81 8.11 -8.55
N LEU A 103 10.06 8.60 -8.54
CA LEU A 103 10.61 9.54 -9.52
C LEU A 103 11.77 8.93 -10.31
#